data_AF-A0A9P9EHI2-F1
#
_entry.id   AF-A0A9P9EHI2-F1
#
_cell.length_a   1.000
_cell.length_b   1.000
_cell.length_c   1.000
_cell.angle_alpha   90.00
_cell.angle_beta   90.00
_cell.angle_gamma   90.00
#
_symmetry.space_group_name_H-M   'P 1'
#
loop_
_entity.id
_entity.type
_entity.pdbx_description
1 polymer ?
#
loop_
_entity_poly.entity_id
_entity_poly.type
_entity_poly.pdbx_seq_one_letter_code
_entity_poly.pdbx_strand_id
1 'polypeptide(L)'
;MSARKRSRSVAEENRAECPFTVNYVNSPSRAEKERHKNKKRKRDGQEEEKRVQIQCSPFSPTGAFKTHDTMDLYYTVEPGKRWLDMTRYNSFVLNGIKYYSEGFVFVANEATIERQRAAASLGNVGPIKKSDDDWVARILEIRAADEHHVYARVYWMYWPDELPQGTLDGKKTVQGRQPYHGQNELIASNHMDVINVVSVTMPATVNQWIEADDDEIQDALYWRQAFNCRNSQLSSVELMCKCETPANPDRTLIGCTSSDCGKWMHHECLSHDVLTRVYDRLGADKPHLKEEPMVKEEKNDEEATRPLSPTDAQEKETQPTIDVRSGGAQDNVHVRKAVAESPRTTATPTPGPTPSNPSTEARASAKKNRKKKSMDYKPYEGLFEATLKMSDGPTVWEIEDLRPNVTGGEKTWNEKAHCLLCGVTID
;
A
#
# COMPACT_ATOMS: atom_id res chain seq x y z
N MET A 1 17.80 -1.23 25.77
CA MET A 1 18.28 -0.24 24.78
C MET A 1 17.04 0.53 24.34
N SER A 2 16.96 1.82 24.67
CA SER A 2 15.78 2.62 24.34
C SER A 2 15.68 2.73 22.81
N ALA A 3 14.55 2.32 22.24
CA ALA A 3 14.19 2.76 20.90
C ALA A 3 14.39 4.28 20.86
N ARG A 4 15.19 4.76 19.92
CA ARG A 4 15.51 6.18 19.78
C ARG A 4 14.17 6.91 19.72
N LYS A 5 13.88 7.72 20.75
CA LYS A 5 12.77 8.67 20.75
C LYS A 5 12.80 9.39 19.39
N ARG A 6 11.66 9.58 18.73
CA ARG A 6 11.56 10.60 17.66
C ARG A 6 12.21 11.87 18.25
N SER A 7 13.27 12.36 17.61
CA SER A 7 14.15 13.36 18.23
C SER A 7 13.36 14.65 18.46
N ARG A 8 12.94 14.87 19.70
CA ARG A 8 12.39 16.15 20.15
C ARG A 8 13.55 17.14 20.15
N SER A 9 13.66 17.98 19.12
CA SER A 9 14.62 19.09 19.11
C SER A 9 14.15 20.20 20.06
N VAL A 10 15.12 20.89 20.66
CA VAL A 10 14.99 21.92 21.70
C VAL A 10 14.57 23.26 21.07
N ALA A 11 13.38 23.31 20.47
CA ALA A 11 12.71 24.56 20.11
C ALA A 11 11.44 24.67 20.97
N GLU A 12 11.64 25.00 22.25
CA GLU A 12 10.65 24.82 23.33
C GLU A 12 9.54 25.88 23.38
N GLU A 13 9.63 27.01 22.66
CA GLU A 13 8.71 28.14 22.93
C GLU A 13 7.30 28.05 22.32
N ASN A 14 7.04 27.19 21.31
CA ASN A 14 5.69 27.14 20.70
C ASN A 14 5.14 25.72 20.49
N ARG A 15 5.62 24.72 21.23
CA ARG A 15 4.97 23.40 21.25
C ARG A 15 3.86 23.40 22.30
N ALA A 16 2.77 22.70 22.00
CA ALA A 16 1.76 22.43 23.02
C ALA A 16 2.43 21.67 24.18
N GLU A 17 2.57 22.33 25.32
CA GLU A 17 3.32 21.79 26.45
C GLU A 17 2.64 20.53 26.99
N CYS A 18 3.43 19.46 27.15
CA CYS A 18 2.98 18.21 27.73
C CYS A 18 3.94 17.81 28.87
N PRO A 19 3.49 17.88 30.13
CA PRO A 19 4.34 17.58 31.28
C PRO A 19 4.46 16.07 31.56
N PHE A 20 3.84 15.22 30.74
CA PHE A 20 3.76 13.77 30.96
C PHE A 20 4.70 13.01 30.03
N THR A 21 5.32 11.96 30.56
CA THR A 21 6.16 11.04 29.80
C THR A 21 5.72 9.61 30.06
N VAL A 22 5.66 8.79 28.99
CA VAL A 22 5.42 7.36 29.10
C VAL A 22 6.75 6.61 29.21
N ASN A 23 6.84 5.73 30.20
CA ASN A 23 7.99 4.83 30.38
C ASN A 23 7.54 3.38 30.17
N TYR A 24 8.27 2.62 29.36
CA TYR A 24 8.01 1.19 29.15
C TYR A 24 8.66 0.36 30.24
N VAL A 25 7.90 -0.59 30.77
CA VAL A 25 8.35 -1.54 31.78
C VAL A 25 8.42 -2.91 31.14
N ASN A 26 9.43 -3.69 31.51
CA ASN A 26 9.50 -5.09 31.09
C ASN A 26 8.31 -5.87 31.64
N SER A 27 7.86 -6.88 30.90
CA SER A 27 6.76 -7.72 31.37
C SER A 27 7.11 -8.32 32.73
N PRO A 28 6.29 -8.08 33.78
CA PRO A 28 6.54 -8.65 35.08
C PRO A 28 6.51 -10.18 34.97
N SER A 29 7.41 -10.84 35.68
CA SER A 29 7.46 -12.30 35.77
C SER A 29 6.12 -12.86 36.28
N ARG A 30 5.85 -14.14 36.00
CA ARG A 30 4.62 -14.81 36.48
C ARG A 30 4.47 -14.71 38.00
N ALA A 31 5.59 -14.79 38.75
CA ALA A 31 5.62 -14.61 40.19
C ALA A 31 5.26 -13.18 40.64
N GLU A 32 5.69 -12.16 39.90
CA GLU A 32 5.32 -10.77 40.16
C GLU A 32 3.85 -10.50 39.84
N LYS A 33 3.32 -11.07 38.74
CA LYS A 33 1.90 -10.99 38.38
C LYS A 33 1.01 -11.57 39.49
N GLU A 34 1.40 -12.68 40.11
CA GLU A 34 0.68 -13.27 41.24
C GLU A 34 0.84 -12.47 42.55
N ARG A 35 2.03 -11.93 42.82
CA ARG A 35 2.24 -10.99 43.94
C ARG A 35 1.38 -9.74 43.82
N HIS A 36 1.28 -9.14 42.63
CA HIS A 36 0.43 -7.96 42.40
C HIS A 36 -1.07 -8.27 42.55
N LYS A 37 -1.54 -9.46 42.15
CA LYS A 37 -2.92 -9.91 42.42
C LYS A 37 -3.20 -10.03 43.92
N ASN A 38 -2.25 -10.54 44.70
CA ASN A 38 -2.38 -10.67 46.16
C ASN A 38 -2.25 -9.32 46.88
N LYS A 39 -1.41 -8.40 46.39
CA LYS A 39 -1.26 -7.04 46.93
C LYS A 39 -2.48 -6.16 46.67
N LYS A 40 -3.20 -6.37 45.56
CA LYS A 40 -4.49 -5.69 45.29
C LYS A 40 -5.54 -5.97 46.38
N ARG A 41 -5.37 -7.02 47.21
CA ARG A 41 -6.22 -7.33 48.37
C ARG A 41 -5.81 -6.64 49.69
N LYS A 42 -4.61 -6.03 49.78
CA LYS A 42 -4.11 -5.40 51.01
C LYS A 42 -3.73 -3.94 50.70
N ARG A 43 -4.67 -3.03 50.99
CA ARG A 43 -4.69 -1.64 50.51
C ARG A 43 -3.89 -0.73 51.45
N ASP A 44 -2.85 -0.09 50.94
CA ASP A 44 -2.18 1.06 51.58
C ASP A 44 -1.80 2.11 50.52
N GLY A 45 -2.05 3.40 50.82
CA GLY A 45 -2.25 4.47 49.83
C GLY A 45 -1.00 5.07 49.16
N GLN A 46 0.22 4.67 49.55
CA GLN A 46 1.46 5.23 48.99
C GLN A 46 1.98 4.50 47.74
N GLU A 47 1.46 3.30 47.41
CA GLU A 47 2.04 2.45 46.36
C GLU A 47 1.40 2.63 44.96
N GLU A 48 0.43 3.54 44.80
CA GLU A 48 -0.27 3.76 43.52
C GLU A 48 0.56 4.55 42.49
N GLU A 49 1.53 5.37 42.93
CA GLU A 49 2.28 6.29 42.07
C GLU A 49 3.23 5.58 41.09
N LYS A 50 3.67 4.35 41.40
CA LYS A 50 4.52 3.50 40.55
C LYS A 50 3.79 2.30 39.96
N ARG A 51 2.45 2.32 39.96
CA ARG A 51 1.68 1.16 39.52
C ARG A 51 1.84 0.94 38.02
N VAL A 52 2.56 -0.12 37.67
CA VAL A 52 2.70 -0.58 36.28
C VAL A 52 1.31 -0.90 35.72
N GLN A 53 0.96 -0.24 34.62
CA GLN A 53 -0.29 -0.44 33.88
C GLN A 53 -0.03 -1.35 32.69
N ILE A 54 -1.08 -2.05 32.24
CA ILE A 54 -1.06 -2.84 31.00
C ILE A 54 -1.95 -2.18 29.97
N GLN A 55 -1.44 -2.00 28.76
CA GLN A 55 -2.22 -1.62 27.59
C GLN A 55 -2.28 -2.81 26.66
N CYS A 56 -3.47 -3.37 26.51
CA CYS A 56 -3.75 -4.31 25.43
C CYS A 56 -3.71 -3.55 24.10
N SER A 57 -3.05 -4.10 23.09
CA SER A 57 -2.97 -3.45 21.79
C SER A 57 -4.35 -3.42 21.13
N PRO A 58 -4.80 -2.27 20.60
CA PRO A 58 -6.05 -2.19 19.85
C PRO A 58 -5.86 -2.56 18.37
N PHE A 59 -4.66 -3.02 17.99
CA PHE A 59 -4.30 -3.39 16.63
C PHE A 59 -4.04 -4.89 16.56
N SER A 60 -4.75 -5.58 15.66
CA SER A 60 -4.63 -7.02 15.42
C SER A 60 -4.18 -7.25 13.97
N PRO A 61 -2.87 -7.09 13.65
CA PRO A 61 -2.39 -7.33 12.30
C PRO A 61 -2.63 -8.79 11.90
N THR A 62 -2.94 -9.04 10.63
CA THR A 62 -3.15 -10.39 10.09
C THR A 62 -1.85 -11.21 10.14
N GLY A 63 -0.72 -10.54 9.96
CA GLY A 63 0.59 -11.17 10.05
C GLY A 63 1.13 -11.33 11.47
N ALA A 64 2.19 -12.12 11.60
CA ALA A 64 2.82 -12.45 12.87
C ALA A 64 4.14 -11.68 13.08
N PHE A 65 4.47 -11.46 14.35
CA PHE A 65 5.82 -11.07 14.76
C PHE A 65 6.64 -12.33 15.06
N LYS A 66 7.96 -12.29 14.88
CA LYS A 66 8.81 -13.46 15.19
C LYS A 66 9.12 -13.63 16.68
N THR A 67 9.06 -12.54 17.44
CA THR A 67 9.61 -12.49 18.80
C THR A 67 8.54 -12.39 19.88
N HIS A 68 7.44 -11.69 19.61
CA HIS A 68 6.36 -11.48 20.55
C HIS A 68 5.01 -11.59 19.84
N ASP A 69 4.19 -12.53 20.28
CA ASP A 69 2.88 -12.80 19.67
C ASP A 69 1.91 -11.61 19.82
N THR A 70 2.16 -10.69 20.75
CA THR A 70 1.30 -9.54 21.05
C THR A 70 2.06 -8.23 21.08
N MET A 71 1.39 -7.15 20.67
CA MET A 71 1.88 -5.78 20.81
C MET A 71 1.63 -5.15 22.18
N ASP A 72 1.08 -5.91 23.12
CA ASP A 72 0.76 -5.44 24.48
C ASP A 72 1.97 -4.89 25.22
N LEU A 73 1.72 -3.82 25.98
CA LEU A 73 2.75 -3.09 26.71
C LEU A 73 2.43 -2.92 28.18
N TYR A 74 3.49 -3.05 28.98
CA TYR A 74 3.51 -2.61 30.36
C TYR A 74 4.15 -1.22 30.40
N TYR A 75 3.51 -0.28 31.08
CA TYR A 75 3.97 1.12 31.09
C TYR A 75 3.63 1.83 32.40
N THR A 76 4.30 2.95 32.62
CA THR A 76 3.94 3.97 33.60
C THR A 76 3.88 5.33 32.92
N VAL A 77 3.13 6.26 33.50
CA VAL A 77 3.13 7.68 33.10
C VAL A 77 3.73 8.48 34.24
N GLU A 78 4.66 9.39 33.94
CA GLU A 78 5.31 10.26 34.91
C GLU A 78 5.04 11.73 34.58
N PRO A 79 4.67 12.58 35.56
CA PRO A 79 4.41 12.28 36.97
C PRO A 79 3.11 11.47 37.18
N GLY A 80 3.21 10.30 37.81
CA GLY A 80 2.11 9.33 37.89
C GLY A 80 0.92 9.80 38.71
N LYS A 81 1.16 10.41 39.87
CA LYS A 81 0.09 10.95 40.71
C LYS A 81 -0.72 12.03 39.97
N ARG A 82 -0.03 13.00 39.36
CA ARG A 82 -0.69 14.06 38.56
C ARG A 82 -1.50 13.46 37.42
N TRP A 83 -1.01 12.41 36.75
CA TRP A 83 -1.78 11.73 35.70
C TRP A 83 -3.03 11.03 36.25
N LEU A 84 -2.90 10.32 37.37
CA LEU A 84 -3.97 9.54 37.98
C LEU A 84 -5.08 10.42 38.60
N ASP A 85 -4.70 11.58 39.15
CA ASP A 85 -5.61 12.54 39.77
C ASP A 85 -6.49 13.27 38.73
N MET A 86 -6.10 13.29 37.45
CA MET A 86 -6.91 13.87 36.38
C MET A 86 -8.16 13.04 36.07
N THR A 87 -9.25 13.73 35.77
CA THR A 87 -10.53 13.13 35.39
C THR A 87 -10.44 12.53 34.00
N ARG A 88 -10.97 11.31 33.83
CA ARG A 88 -11.05 10.63 32.53
C ARG A 88 -12.29 11.06 31.76
N TYR A 89 -12.14 11.23 30.45
CA TYR A 89 -13.23 11.57 29.54
C TYR A 89 -13.26 10.60 28.35
N ASN A 90 -14.44 10.48 27.74
CA ASN A 90 -14.59 9.72 26.48
C ASN A 90 -14.37 10.59 25.24
N SER A 91 -14.34 11.92 25.41
CA SER A 91 -14.19 12.86 24.31
C SER A 91 -13.67 14.22 24.77
N PHE A 92 -13.05 14.98 23.87
CA PHE A 92 -12.78 16.41 24.02
C PHE A 92 -13.30 17.18 22.81
N VAL A 93 -13.46 18.49 22.93
CA VAL A 93 -13.84 19.38 21.82
C VAL A 93 -12.71 20.36 21.58
N LEU A 94 -12.27 20.49 20.33
CA LEU A 94 -11.25 21.43 19.90
C LEU A 94 -11.70 22.09 18.59
N ASN A 95 -11.70 23.42 18.55
CA ASN A 95 -12.14 24.20 17.39
C ASN A 95 -13.54 23.82 16.86
N GLY A 96 -14.46 23.51 17.77
CA GLY A 96 -15.84 23.09 17.42
C GLY A 96 -15.98 21.65 16.93
N ILE A 97 -14.87 20.90 16.80
CA ILE A 97 -14.87 19.49 16.41
C ILE A 97 -14.73 18.63 17.66
N LYS A 98 -15.54 17.58 17.75
CA LYS A 98 -15.50 16.61 18.86
C LYS A 98 -14.69 15.39 18.48
N TYR A 99 -13.76 15.02 19.37
CA TYR A 99 -12.85 13.88 19.21
C TYR A 99 -13.17 12.85 20.28
N TYR A 100 -13.20 11.57 19.92
CA TYR A 100 -13.53 10.48 20.83
C TYR A 100 -12.29 9.63 21.16
N SER A 101 -12.31 8.97 22.31
CA SER A 101 -11.42 7.85 22.58
C SER A 101 -11.51 6.81 21.47
N GLU A 102 -10.40 6.14 21.17
CA GLU A 102 -10.26 5.12 20.12
C GLU A 102 -10.26 5.66 18.69
N GLY A 103 -10.63 6.92 18.46
CA GLY A 103 -10.55 7.59 17.16
C GLY A 103 -9.11 7.90 16.73
N PHE A 104 -8.94 8.17 15.43
CA PHE A 104 -7.68 8.60 14.85
C PHE A 104 -7.64 10.10 14.62
N VAL A 105 -6.47 10.70 14.79
CA VAL A 105 -6.24 12.13 14.67
C VAL A 105 -4.93 12.43 13.94
N PHE A 106 -4.92 13.52 13.18
CA PHE A 106 -3.71 14.19 12.75
C PHE A 106 -3.18 15.08 13.87
N VAL A 107 -1.87 15.09 14.05
CA VAL A 107 -1.15 15.83 15.09
C VAL A 107 -0.05 16.64 14.42
N ALA A 108 0.02 17.94 14.76
CA ALA A 108 1.03 18.83 14.22
C ALA A 108 2.43 18.38 14.64
N ASN A 109 3.32 18.23 13.66
CA ASN A 109 4.74 18.01 13.91
C ASN A 109 5.55 19.31 13.69
N GLU A 110 6.87 19.22 13.78
CA GLU A 110 7.76 20.35 13.59
C GLU A 110 7.59 21.04 12.22
N ALA A 111 7.41 20.28 11.15
CA ALA A 111 7.23 20.81 9.80
C ALA A 111 5.88 21.52 9.63
N THR A 112 4.82 20.98 10.24
CA THR A 112 3.49 21.62 10.27
C THR A 112 3.55 22.93 11.03
N ILE A 113 4.18 22.96 12.20
CA ILE A 113 4.33 24.18 13.02
C ILE A 113 5.12 25.24 12.24
N GLU A 114 6.22 24.87 11.59
CA GLU A 114 7.06 25.81 10.86
C GLU A 114 6.31 26.42 9.66
N ARG A 115 5.55 25.62 8.91
CA ARG A 115 4.70 26.15 7.82
C ARG A 115 3.60 27.07 8.32
N GLN A 116 2.96 26.73 9.44
CA GLN A 116 1.92 27.57 10.03
C GLN A 116 2.49 28.94 10.44
N ARG A 117 3.70 28.96 11.02
CA ARG A 117 4.40 30.23 11.33
C ARG A 117 4.72 31.03 10.07
N ALA A 118 5.26 30.38 9.04
CA ALA A 118 5.55 31.03 7.78
C ALA A 118 4.29 31.65 7.15
N ALA A 119 3.18 30.90 7.13
CA ALA A 119 1.89 31.36 6.61
C ALA A 119 1.32 32.55 7.43
N ALA A 120 1.41 32.48 8.76
CA ALA A 120 0.99 33.57 9.64
C ALA A 120 1.84 34.84 9.43
N SER A 121 3.14 34.69 9.21
CA SER A 121 4.05 35.81 8.93
C SER A 121 3.77 36.50 7.59
N LEU A 122 3.23 35.76 6.62
CA LEU A 122 2.87 36.25 5.28
C LEU A 122 1.41 36.76 5.19
N GLY A 123 0.69 36.83 6.33
CA GLY A 123 -0.72 37.25 6.35
C GLY A 123 -1.68 36.31 5.63
N ASN A 124 -1.22 35.10 5.27
CA ASN A 124 -1.95 34.15 4.47
C ASN A 124 -2.58 33.08 5.39
N VAL A 125 -3.62 33.47 6.13
CA VAL A 125 -4.37 32.58 7.02
C VAL A 125 -5.44 31.84 6.23
N GLY A 126 -5.00 30.98 5.31
CA GLY A 126 -5.89 30.00 4.68
C GLY A 126 -6.32 28.91 5.69
N PRO A 127 -7.36 28.12 5.38
CA PRO A 127 -7.72 26.96 6.19
C PRO A 127 -6.50 26.06 6.41
N ILE A 128 -6.29 25.55 7.62
CA ILE A 128 -5.25 24.55 7.91
C ILE A 128 -5.55 23.34 7.03
N LYS A 129 -4.82 23.21 5.92
CA LYS A 129 -4.90 22.02 5.06
C LYS A 129 -4.10 20.91 5.73
N LYS A 130 -4.60 19.68 5.66
CA LYS A 130 -3.79 18.50 5.97
C LYS A 130 -2.48 18.62 5.20
N SER A 131 -1.38 18.40 5.90
CA SER A 131 -0.16 18.11 5.20
C SER A 131 0.01 16.60 5.15
N ASP A 132 0.54 16.11 4.03
CA ASP A 132 0.88 14.69 3.88
C ASP A 132 1.96 14.26 4.90
N ASP A 133 2.56 15.22 5.60
CA ASP A 133 3.59 15.02 6.62
C ASP A 133 3.04 15.06 8.06
N ASP A 134 1.76 15.36 8.30
CA ASP A 134 1.22 15.41 9.67
C ASP A 134 1.34 14.01 10.31
N TRP A 135 1.65 13.98 11.61
CA TRP A 135 1.69 12.71 12.34
C TRP A 135 0.28 12.19 12.56
N VAL A 136 0.09 10.87 12.46
CA VAL A 136 -1.18 10.23 12.73
C VAL A 136 -1.11 9.46 14.04
N ALA A 137 -2.15 9.54 14.86
CA ALA A 137 -2.22 8.86 16.15
C ALA A 137 -3.61 8.28 16.41
N ARG A 138 -3.68 7.18 17.17
CA ARG A 138 -4.91 6.63 17.73
C ARG A 138 -5.03 7.00 19.20
N ILE A 139 -6.16 7.58 19.60
CA ILE A 139 -6.41 7.98 20.99
C ILE A 139 -6.71 6.74 21.84
N LEU A 140 -6.02 6.57 22.96
CA LEU A 140 -6.22 5.46 23.91
C LEU A 140 -7.01 5.89 25.15
N GLU A 141 -6.65 7.03 25.72
CA GLU A 141 -7.25 7.54 26.96
C GLU A 141 -7.19 9.06 26.95
N ILE A 142 -8.30 9.73 27.28
CA ILE A 142 -8.37 11.18 27.41
C ILE A 142 -8.50 11.53 28.89
N ARG A 143 -7.72 12.50 29.35
CA ARG A 143 -7.77 13.02 30.71
C ARG A 143 -7.68 14.54 30.73
N ALA A 144 -8.30 15.16 31.71
CA ALA A 144 -8.17 16.59 31.96
C ALA A 144 -7.96 16.89 33.44
N ALA A 145 -7.08 17.86 33.70
CA ALA A 145 -7.00 18.51 35.01
C ALA A 145 -8.05 19.62 35.13
N ASP A 146 -8.22 20.39 34.05
CA ASP A 146 -9.20 21.45 33.89
C ASP A 146 -9.47 21.71 32.39
N GLU A 147 -10.25 22.74 32.06
CA GLU A 147 -10.66 23.09 30.69
C GLU A 147 -9.50 23.43 29.74
N HIS A 148 -8.36 23.87 30.27
CA HIS A 148 -7.19 24.27 29.49
C HIS A 148 -6.12 23.17 29.44
N HIS A 149 -6.15 22.24 30.40
CA HIS A 149 -5.16 21.18 30.56
C HIS A 149 -5.77 19.81 30.25
N VAL A 150 -5.99 19.57 28.96
CA VAL A 150 -6.53 18.33 28.42
C VAL A 150 -5.43 17.56 27.66
N TYR A 151 -5.26 16.29 28.00
CA TYR A 151 -4.20 15.43 27.47
C TYR A 151 -4.77 14.10 26.97
N ALA A 152 -4.18 13.58 25.89
CA ALA A 152 -4.52 12.28 25.33
C ALA A 152 -3.30 11.37 25.38
N ARG A 153 -3.44 10.17 25.95
CA ARG A 153 -2.50 9.08 25.70
C ARG A 153 -2.84 8.44 24.37
N VAL A 154 -1.83 8.23 23.54
CA VAL A 154 -2.01 7.80 22.14
C VAL A 154 -1.08 6.65 21.78
N TYR A 155 -1.41 5.94 20.71
CA TYR A 155 -0.45 5.19 19.90
C TYR A 155 -0.16 5.91 18.60
N TRP A 156 1.11 6.08 18.27
CA TRP A 156 1.51 6.65 16.99
C TRP A 156 1.28 5.65 15.85
N MET A 157 0.74 6.14 14.74
CA MET A 157 0.84 5.51 13.44
C MET A 157 2.07 6.07 12.74
N TYR A 158 2.78 5.20 12.02
CA TYR A 158 3.97 5.59 11.27
C TYR A 158 3.63 5.65 9.79
N TRP A 159 4.07 6.73 9.13
CA TRP A 159 4.26 6.65 7.70
C TRP A 159 5.42 5.68 7.42
N PRO A 160 5.34 4.85 6.36
CA PRO A 160 6.43 3.96 5.98
C PRO A 160 7.78 4.67 5.85
N ASP A 161 7.79 5.91 5.35
CA ASP A 161 8.99 6.74 5.21
C ASP A 161 9.69 7.05 6.55
N GLU A 162 8.95 7.03 7.65
CA GLU A 162 9.47 7.30 9.00
C GLU A 162 9.99 6.04 9.71
N LEU A 163 9.95 4.87 9.05
CA LEU A 163 10.41 3.63 9.66
C LEU A 163 11.89 3.73 10.08
N PRO A 164 12.20 3.52 11.38
CA PRO A 164 13.54 3.74 11.89
C PRO A 164 14.58 2.85 11.19
N GLN A 165 15.79 3.38 11.04
CA GLN A 165 16.94 2.59 10.63
C GLN A 165 17.14 1.41 11.58
N GLY A 166 17.34 0.20 11.04
CA GLY A 166 17.51 -0.99 11.85
C GLY A 166 16.21 -1.79 12.05
N THR A 167 15.09 -1.34 11.46
CA THR A 167 13.81 -2.07 11.53
C THR A 167 13.93 -3.45 10.90
N LEU A 168 13.43 -4.48 11.59
CA LEU A 168 13.43 -5.86 11.13
C LEU A 168 12.15 -6.16 10.35
N ASP A 169 12.31 -6.47 9.07
CA ASP A 169 11.26 -6.99 8.19
C ASP A 169 11.61 -8.44 7.80
N GLY A 170 10.94 -9.40 8.44
CA GLY A 170 11.28 -10.80 8.30
C GLY A 170 12.73 -11.08 8.71
N LYS A 171 13.60 -11.40 7.74
CA LYS A 171 15.05 -11.66 7.97
C LYS A 171 15.94 -10.48 7.54
N LYS A 172 15.34 -9.42 7.00
CA LYS A 172 16.04 -8.25 6.45
C LYS A 172 15.98 -7.12 7.46
N THR A 173 16.99 -6.26 7.40
CA THR A 173 16.96 -4.96 8.06
C THR A 173 16.60 -3.92 7.03
N VAL A 174 15.64 -3.07 7.36
CA VAL A 174 15.06 -2.06 6.48
C VAL A 174 15.08 -0.69 7.16
N GLN A 175 14.86 0.34 6.35
CA GLN A 175 14.69 1.73 6.77
C GLN A 175 13.74 2.38 5.77
N GLY A 176 12.85 3.25 6.26
CA GLY A 176 11.90 3.97 5.44
C GLY A 176 10.96 3.04 4.65
N ARG A 177 10.28 3.65 3.68
CA ARG A 177 9.28 3.00 2.85
C ARG A 177 9.89 1.86 2.04
N GLN A 178 9.24 0.71 2.07
CA GLN A 178 9.60 -0.44 1.26
C GLN A 178 8.81 -0.42 -0.06
N PRO A 179 9.33 -1.05 -1.13
CA PRO A 179 8.65 -1.03 -2.45
C PRO A 179 7.23 -1.59 -2.44
N TYR A 180 6.90 -2.44 -1.46
CA TYR A 180 5.58 -3.04 -1.31
C TYR A 180 4.59 -2.16 -0.52
N HIS A 181 5.03 -1.04 0.05
CA HIS A 181 4.15 -0.14 0.80
C HIS A 181 3.37 0.77 -0.15
N GLY A 182 2.05 0.86 0.04
CA GLY A 182 1.19 1.76 -0.73
C GLY A 182 1.25 3.21 -0.26
N GLN A 183 0.84 4.15 -1.10
CA GLN A 183 0.97 5.59 -0.94
C GLN A 183 0.23 6.09 0.32
N ASN A 184 -0.98 5.56 0.55
CA ASN A 184 -1.84 5.90 1.70
C ASN A 184 -1.68 4.91 2.87
N GLU A 185 -0.68 4.02 2.83
CA GLU A 185 -0.44 3.03 3.87
C GLU A 185 0.21 3.67 5.10
N LEU A 186 -0.36 3.37 6.27
CA LEU A 186 0.20 3.61 7.59
C LEU A 186 0.62 2.28 8.22
N ILE A 187 1.59 2.37 9.12
CA ILE A 187 2.05 1.25 9.93
C ILE A 187 1.54 1.44 11.35
N ALA A 188 0.68 0.52 11.80
CA ALA A 188 0.19 0.53 13.16
C ALA A 188 1.34 0.30 14.15
N SER A 189 1.36 0.93 15.32
CA SER A 189 2.45 0.68 16.27
C SER A 189 1.98 0.63 17.72
N ASN A 190 2.82 0.01 18.56
CA ASN A 190 2.69 0.13 20.01
C ASN A 190 3.52 1.28 20.59
N HIS A 191 3.95 2.25 19.78
CA HIS A 191 4.64 3.42 20.29
C HIS A 191 3.66 4.35 21.00
N MET A 192 3.67 4.29 22.33
CA MET A 192 2.83 5.06 23.24
C MET A 192 3.45 6.40 23.59
N ASP A 193 2.64 7.45 23.65
CA ASP A 193 3.03 8.76 24.17
C ASP A 193 1.81 9.47 24.80
N VAL A 194 2.04 10.61 25.46
CA VAL A 194 0.99 11.53 25.91
C VAL A 194 1.16 12.86 25.19
N ILE A 195 0.09 13.36 24.59
CA ILE A 195 0.06 14.65 23.89
C ILE A 195 -0.90 15.61 24.59
N ASN A 196 -0.62 16.90 24.48
CA ASN A 196 -1.60 17.94 24.76
C ASN A 196 -2.57 18.01 23.57
N VAL A 197 -3.89 17.97 23.81
CA VAL A 197 -4.87 17.87 22.72
C VAL A 197 -4.88 19.09 21.81
N VAL A 198 -4.34 20.23 22.23
CA VAL A 198 -4.17 21.43 21.37
C VAL A 198 -3.24 21.16 20.18
N SER A 199 -2.39 20.13 20.24
CA SER A 199 -1.56 19.69 19.10
C SER A 199 -2.34 18.95 18.00
N VAL A 200 -3.58 18.54 18.27
CA VAL A 200 -4.43 17.86 17.28
C VAL A 200 -4.88 18.86 16.23
N THR A 201 -4.64 18.54 14.95
CA THR A 201 -5.00 19.40 13.83
C THR A 201 -6.39 19.06 13.29
N MET A 202 -6.66 17.77 13.03
CA MET A 202 -7.91 17.30 12.45
C MET A 202 -8.21 15.83 12.78
N PRO A 203 -9.48 15.37 12.64
CA PRO A 203 -9.79 13.94 12.65
C PRO A 203 -9.10 13.21 11.49
N ALA A 204 -8.72 11.96 11.71
CA ALA A 204 -8.24 11.06 10.67
C ALA A 204 -9.17 9.86 10.56
N THR A 205 -9.39 9.38 9.33
CA THR A 205 -10.07 8.11 9.06
C THR A 205 -9.01 7.12 8.62
N VAL A 206 -8.81 6.07 9.41
CA VAL A 206 -7.83 5.03 9.14
C VAL A 206 -8.49 3.66 9.25
N ASN A 207 -8.49 2.90 8.16
CA ASN A 207 -9.10 1.58 8.10
C ASN A 207 -8.06 0.48 8.29
N GLN A 208 -8.46 -0.66 8.86
CA GLN A 208 -7.64 -1.86 8.80
C GLN A 208 -7.96 -2.59 7.49
N TRP A 209 -6.96 -2.76 6.64
CA TRP A 209 -7.11 -3.55 5.43
C TRP A 209 -6.68 -5.00 5.68
N ILE A 210 -7.52 -5.93 5.22
CA ILE A 210 -7.27 -7.36 5.26
C ILE A 210 -7.11 -7.82 3.81
N GLU A 211 -5.95 -8.36 3.47
CA GLU A 211 -5.59 -8.72 2.09
C GLU A 211 -6.51 -9.78 1.45
N ALA A 212 -7.29 -10.50 2.25
CA ALA A 212 -8.29 -11.47 1.80
C ALA A 212 -9.65 -10.84 1.44
N ASP A 213 -9.85 -9.56 1.74
CA ASP A 213 -11.10 -8.82 1.49
C ASP A 213 -10.86 -7.81 0.34
N ASP A 214 -11.48 -8.11 -0.81
CA ASP A 214 -11.20 -7.43 -2.11
C ASP A 214 -12.18 -6.28 -2.40
N ASP A 215 -13.12 -6.00 -1.47
CA ASP A 215 -14.25 -5.10 -1.71
C ASP A 215 -14.01 -3.62 -1.29
N GLU A 216 -12.83 -3.27 -0.76
CA GLU A 216 -12.55 -1.89 -0.33
C GLU A 216 -11.60 -1.14 -1.29
N ILE A 217 -12.15 -0.18 -2.03
CA ILE A 217 -11.38 0.84 -2.76
C ILE A 217 -10.60 1.71 -1.74
N GLN A 218 -9.26 1.67 -1.81
CA GLN A 218 -8.35 2.25 -0.80
C GLN A 218 -8.01 3.73 -1.05
N ASP A 219 -9.02 4.60 -1.22
CA ASP A 219 -8.80 6.05 -1.35
C ASP A 219 -8.50 6.75 -0.01
N ALA A 220 -8.71 6.05 1.11
CA ALA A 220 -8.46 6.55 2.47
C ALA A 220 -7.12 6.04 3.04
N LEU A 221 -6.73 6.55 4.20
CA LEU A 221 -5.60 5.98 4.94
C LEU A 221 -5.97 4.59 5.45
N TYR A 222 -5.03 3.66 5.37
CA TYR A 222 -5.24 2.30 5.85
C TYR A 222 -3.97 1.73 6.48
N TRP A 223 -4.11 0.62 7.21
CA TRP A 223 -2.99 -0.16 7.71
C TRP A 223 -3.29 -1.65 7.58
N ARG A 224 -2.27 -2.44 7.25
CA ARG A 224 -2.30 -3.92 7.30
C ARG A 224 -1.12 -4.52 8.07
N GLN A 225 -0.07 -3.73 8.22
CA GLN A 225 1.17 -4.10 8.90
C GLN A 225 1.31 -3.32 10.21
N ALA A 226 1.99 -3.91 11.18
CA ALA A 226 2.27 -3.28 12.47
C ALA A 226 3.75 -3.31 12.83
N PHE A 227 4.20 -2.29 13.55
CA PHE A 227 5.56 -2.08 14.05
C PHE A 227 5.60 -2.17 15.58
N ASN A 228 6.40 -3.11 16.09
CA ASN A 228 6.68 -3.24 17.51
C ASN A 228 7.94 -2.43 17.86
N CYS A 229 7.75 -1.34 18.58
CA CYS A 229 8.82 -0.38 18.89
C CYS A 229 9.87 -0.94 19.87
N ARG A 230 9.54 -1.97 20.67
CA ARG A 230 10.45 -2.56 21.67
C ARG A 230 11.67 -3.25 21.06
N ASN A 231 11.46 -3.90 19.92
CA ASN A 231 12.44 -4.73 19.22
C ASN A 231 12.65 -4.26 17.78
N SER A 232 12.04 -3.11 17.42
CA SER A 232 12.06 -2.54 16.08
C SER A 232 11.70 -3.56 14.99
N GLN A 233 10.56 -4.26 15.14
CA GLN A 233 10.14 -5.32 14.23
C GLN A 233 8.80 -5.03 13.58
N LEU A 234 8.70 -5.27 12.27
CA LEU A 234 7.43 -5.31 11.54
C LEU A 234 6.78 -6.70 11.63
N SER A 235 5.45 -6.73 11.69
CA SER A 235 4.66 -7.93 11.44
C SER A 235 4.84 -8.39 10.00
N SER A 236 4.69 -9.69 9.74
CA SER A 236 4.66 -10.20 8.37
C SER A 236 3.46 -9.64 7.59
N VAL A 237 3.55 -9.71 6.27
CA VAL A 237 2.48 -9.40 5.30
C VAL A 237 2.39 -10.58 4.35
N GLU A 238 1.24 -10.82 3.72
CA GLU A 238 1.08 -11.93 2.79
C GLU A 238 2.09 -11.86 1.65
N LEU A 239 2.72 -13.01 1.36
CA LEU A 239 3.67 -13.13 0.25
C LEU A 239 2.95 -13.71 -0.95
N MET A 240 3.09 -13.05 -2.09
CA MET A 240 2.43 -13.46 -3.33
C MET A 240 3.42 -13.54 -4.48
N CYS A 241 2.92 -13.96 -5.66
CA CYS A 241 3.70 -14.14 -6.87
C CYS A 241 4.83 -15.18 -6.72
N LYS A 242 5.54 -15.46 -7.81
CA LYS A 242 6.73 -16.33 -7.83
C LYS A 242 7.93 -15.72 -7.10
N CYS A 243 7.98 -14.39 -6.99
CA CYS A 243 9.10 -13.68 -6.37
C CYS A 243 9.08 -13.72 -4.83
N GLU A 244 8.01 -14.26 -4.21
CA GLU A 244 7.84 -14.35 -2.76
C GLU A 244 7.97 -12.98 -2.07
N THR A 245 7.38 -11.93 -2.66
CA THR A 245 7.33 -10.60 -2.06
C THR A 245 5.89 -10.14 -1.84
N PRO A 246 5.63 -9.28 -0.84
CA PRO A 246 4.31 -8.69 -0.67
C PRO A 246 3.91 -7.87 -1.89
N ALA A 247 2.61 -7.72 -2.11
CA ALA A 247 2.08 -6.83 -3.12
C ALA A 247 2.03 -5.38 -2.62
N ASN A 248 2.35 -4.46 -3.52
CA ASN A 248 2.00 -3.06 -3.36
C ASN A 248 0.55 -2.88 -3.87
N PRO A 249 -0.38 -2.40 -3.03
CA PRO A 249 -1.78 -2.23 -3.42
C PRO A 249 -1.99 -1.17 -4.52
N ASP A 250 -1.04 -0.24 -4.70
CA ASP A 250 -1.11 0.75 -5.79
C ASP A 250 -0.54 0.20 -7.11
N ARG A 251 -0.06 -1.05 -7.12
CA ARG A 251 0.51 -1.71 -8.30
C ARG A 251 -0.43 -2.80 -8.79
N THR A 252 -0.56 -2.89 -10.10
CA THR A 252 -1.41 -3.88 -10.75
C THR A 252 -0.93 -5.30 -10.46
N LEU A 253 -1.86 -6.13 -10.00
CA LEU A 253 -1.71 -7.58 -9.90
C LEU A 253 -2.53 -8.25 -11.01
N ILE A 254 -1.99 -9.35 -11.53
CA ILE A 254 -2.63 -10.17 -12.56
C ILE A 254 -2.95 -11.54 -11.96
N GLY A 255 -4.22 -11.90 -11.96
CA GLY A 255 -4.70 -13.20 -11.49
C GLY A 255 -4.52 -14.28 -12.57
N CYS A 256 -4.17 -15.50 -12.15
CA CYS A 256 -4.22 -16.64 -13.05
C CYS A 256 -5.67 -17.13 -13.22
N THR A 257 -6.13 -17.24 -14.47
CA THR A 257 -7.50 -17.69 -14.79
C THR A 257 -7.71 -19.20 -14.69
N SER A 258 -6.63 -19.98 -14.55
CA SER A 258 -6.72 -21.42 -14.30
C SER A 258 -7.35 -21.68 -12.93
N SER A 259 -8.43 -22.46 -12.91
CA SER A 259 -9.16 -22.86 -11.69
C SER A 259 -8.28 -23.54 -10.64
N ASP A 260 -7.28 -24.28 -11.09
CA ASP A 260 -6.39 -25.04 -10.20
C ASP A 260 -5.27 -24.15 -9.62
N CYS A 261 -5.07 -22.96 -10.16
CA CYS A 261 -4.04 -22.02 -9.74
C CYS A 261 -4.64 -20.85 -8.95
N GLY A 262 -5.45 -19.99 -9.59
CA GLY A 262 -6.08 -18.81 -8.95
C GLY A 262 -5.14 -17.81 -8.28
N LYS A 263 -3.81 -17.91 -8.47
CA LYS A 263 -2.82 -17.08 -7.77
C LYS A 263 -2.57 -15.76 -8.48
N TRP A 264 -2.31 -14.72 -7.68
CA TRP A 264 -1.94 -13.39 -8.14
C TRP A 264 -0.44 -13.23 -8.38
N MET A 265 -0.09 -12.46 -9.40
CA MET A 265 1.28 -12.17 -9.81
C MET A 265 1.46 -10.67 -10.02
N HIS A 266 2.65 -10.14 -9.70
CA HIS A 266 2.96 -8.75 -10.02
C HIS A 266 3.07 -8.55 -11.53
N HIS A 267 2.44 -7.50 -12.06
CA HIS A 267 2.60 -7.11 -13.47
C HIS A 267 4.08 -7.02 -13.87
N GLU A 268 4.91 -6.41 -13.01
CA GLU A 268 6.35 -6.23 -13.23
C GLU A 268 7.10 -7.56 -13.35
N CYS A 269 6.70 -8.60 -12.60
CA CYS A 269 7.30 -9.92 -12.69
C CYS A 269 6.94 -10.62 -14.00
N LEU A 270 5.69 -10.46 -14.49
CA LEU A 270 5.26 -10.99 -15.78
C LEU A 270 5.95 -10.28 -16.95
N SER A 271 6.07 -8.95 -16.87
CA SER A 271 6.80 -8.13 -17.84
C SER A 271 8.27 -8.53 -17.92
N HIS A 272 8.93 -8.71 -16.76
CA HIS A 272 10.31 -9.20 -16.71
C HIS A 272 10.46 -10.57 -17.39
N ASP A 273 9.56 -11.52 -17.11
CA ASP A 273 9.60 -12.86 -17.71
C ASP A 273 9.51 -12.81 -19.25
N VAL A 274 8.52 -12.10 -19.80
CA VAL A 274 8.35 -12.03 -21.26
C VAL A 274 9.51 -11.32 -21.94
N LEU A 275 10.00 -10.21 -21.37
CA LEU A 275 11.14 -9.47 -21.93
C LEU A 275 12.44 -10.28 -21.88
N THR A 276 12.67 -11.05 -20.81
CA THR A 276 13.78 -11.99 -20.74
C THR A 276 13.67 -13.08 -21.80
N ARG A 277 12.48 -13.69 -21.99
CA ARG A 277 12.27 -14.70 -23.04
C ARG A 277 12.53 -14.15 -24.45
N VAL A 278 12.07 -12.93 -24.72
CA VAL A 278 12.30 -12.23 -26.00
C VAL A 278 13.80 -12.00 -26.20
N TYR A 279 14.50 -11.48 -25.19
CA TYR A 279 15.93 -11.24 -25.27
C TYR A 279 16.74 -12.54 -25.41
N ASP A 280 16.39 -13.61 -24.71
CA ASP A 280 17.08 -14.90 -24.85
C ASP A 280 16.98 -15.45 -26.28
N ARG A 281 15.86 -15.18 -26.97
CA ARG A 281 15.63 -15.57 -28.37
C ARG A 281 16.35 -14.65 -29.37
N LEU A 282 16.24 -13.33 -29.19
CA LEU A 282 16.67 -12.33 -30.19
C LEU A 282 18.03 -11.69 -29.88
N GLY A 283 18.46 -11.68 -28.62
CA GLY A 283 19.67 -11.03 -28.16
C GLY A 283 19.72 -9.54 -28.51
N ALA A 284 20.94 -9.02 -28.73
CA ALA A 284 21.15 -7.63 -29.11
C ALA A 284 20.90 -7.34 -30.60
N ASP A 285 20.96 -8.35 -31.47
CA ASP A 285 21.13 -8.10 -32.92
C ASP A 285 20.12 -8.81 -33.82
N LYS A 286 19.42 -9.86 -33.36
CA LYS A 286 18.55 -10.63 -34.25
C LYS A 286 17.18 -9.97 -34.39
N PRO A 287 16.66 -9.78 -35.63
CA PRO A 287 15.31 -9.29 -35.86
C PRO A 287 14.25 -10.34 -35.47
N HIS A 288 13.06 -9.88 -35.07
CA HIS A 288 11.88 -10.74 -35.01
C HIS A 288 11.35 -10.95 -36.44
N LEU A 289 11.36 -12.20 -36.90
CA LEU A 289 10.78 -12.58 -38.18
C LEU A 289 9.42 -13.23 -37.92
N LYS A 290 8.41 -12.78 -38.63
CA LYS A 290 7.08 -13.38 -38.58
C LYS A 290 7.19 -14.84 -39.00
N GLU A 291 6.67 -15.76 -38.19
CA GLU A 291 6.54 -17.14 -38.64
C GLU A 291 5.56 -17.18 -39.81
N GLU A 292 6.08 -17.35 -41.03
CA GLU A 292 5.23 -17.68 -42.18
C GLU A 292 4.64 -19.08 -41.94
N PRO A 293 3.32 -19.26 -42.08
CA PRO A 293 2.75 -20.59 -42.00
C PRO A 293 3.41 -21.43 -43.09
N MET A 294 4.04 -22.54 -42.70
CA MET A 294 4.64 -23.50 -43.61
C MET A 294 3.54 -24.05 -44.54
N VAL A 295 3.33 -23.40 -45.68
CA VAL A 295 2.54 -23.97 -46.77
C VAL A 295 3.38 -25.13 -47.29
N LYS A 296 2.99 -26.36 -46.92
CA LYS A 296 3.41 -27.53 -47.68
C LYS A 296 2.88 -27.35 -49.09
N GLU A 297 3.74 -26.94 -50.01
CA GLU A 297 3.46 -27.02 -51.44
C GLU A 297 3.30 -28.51 -51.80
N GLU A 298 2.05 -28.98 -51.84
CA GLU A 298 1.71 -30.14 -52.64
C GLU A 298 1.67 -29.70 -54.09
N LYS A 299 2.73 -30.04 -54.83
CA LYS A 299 2.66 -30.12 -56.29
C LYS A 299 1.72 -31.25 -56.65
N ASN A 300 0.62 -30.94 -57.33
CA ASN A 300 0.11 -31.81 -58.38
C ASN A 300 -0.59 -31.01 -59.46
N ASP A 301 -0.20 -31.34 -60.68
CA ASP A 301 -0.58 -30.75 -61.95
C ASP A 301 -2.02 -31.12 -62.39
N GLU A 302 -2.47 -30.40 -63.43
CA GLU A 302 -3.51 -30.72 -64.43
C GLU A 302 -4.96 -30.24 -64.24
N GLU A 303 -5.24 -29.13 -64.95
CA GLU A 303 -6.14 -28.99 -66.11
C GLU A 303 -7.67 -29.26 -66.00
N ALA A 304 -8.40 -28.14 -66.08
CA ALA A 304 -9.70 -27.87 -66.69
C ALA A 304 -10.75 -29.00 -66.91
N THR A 305 -11.94 -28.81 -66.32
CA THR A 305 -13.21 -28.75 -67.09
C THR A 305 -14.39 -28.24 -66.25
N ARG A 306 -15.17 -27.32 -66.83
CA ARG A 306 -16.50 -26.84 -66.38
C ARG A 306 -17.57 -27.88 -66.77
N PRO A 307 -18.66 -28.09 -66.01
CA PRO A 307 -19.98 -27.50 -66.36
C PRO A 307 -20.84 -27.12 -65.13
N LEU A 308 -21.46 -25.93 -65.11
CA LEU A 308 -22.91 -25.65 -65.29
C LEU A 308 -23.85 -26.09 -64.13
N SER A 309 -24.52 -25.10 -63.56
CA SER A 309 -25.71 -25.19 -62.69
C SER A 309 -26.89 -25.89 -63.40
N PRO A 310 -27.92 -26.30 -62.62
CA PRO A 310 -29.27 -25.83 -62.95
C PRO A 310 -30.10 -25.38 -61.74
N THR A 311 -31.11 -24.59 -62.09
CA THR A 311 -32.10 -23.84 -61.30
C THR A 311 -33.33 -24.68 -60.90
N ASP A 312 -33.96 -24.28 -59.79
CA ASP A 312 -35.37 -24.33 -59.37
C ASP A 312 -36.17 -25.65 -59.24
N ALA A 313 -36.76 -25.88 -58.05
CA ALA A 313 -38.21 -26.12 -57.87
C ALA A 313 -38.66 -26.13 -56.39
N GLN A 314 -39.50 -25.12 -56.07
CA GLN A 314 -40.61 -24.95 -55.10
C GLN A 314 -40.97 -25.97 -53.99
N GLU A 315 -41.25 -25.34 -52.83
CA GLU A 315 -42.43 -25.47 -51.92
C GLU A 315 -42.60 -26.67 -50.97
N LYS A 316 -42.56 -26.40 -49.65
CA LYS A 316 -43.78 -26.31 -48.82
C LYS A 316 -43.60 -25.74 -47.41
N GLU A 317 -44.55 -24.89 -47.07
CA GLU A 317 -44.98 -24.32 -45.78
C GLU A 317 -44.75 -25.13 -44.50
N THR A 318 -44.41 -24.45 -43.40
CA THR A 318 -45.38 -24.14 -42.31
C THR A 318 -44.77 -23.20 -41.26
N GLN A 319 -45.45 -22.08 -40.99
CA GLN A 319 -45.30 -21.29 -39.76
C GLN A 319 -46.07 -21.95 -38.60
N PRO A 320 -45.84 -21.51 -37.37
CA PRO A 320 -46.90 -20.69 -36.79
C PRO A 320 -46.41 -19.37 -36.17
N THR A 321 -47.28 -18.39 -36.33
CA THR A 321 -47.37 -17.11 -35.64
C THR A 321 -47.85 -17.29 -34.20
N ILE A 322 -47.51 -16.36 -33.31
CA ILE A 322 -48.45 -15.65 -32.41
C ILE A 322 -47.73 -14.41 -31.89
N ASP A 323 -48.44 -13.29 -32.04
CA ASP A 323 -48.15 -11.93 -31.63
C ASP A 323 -49.32 -11.53 -30.70
N VAL A 324 -49.07 -11.01 -29.49
CA VAL A 324 -50.02 -10.11 -28.81
C VAL A 324 -49.27 -9.09 -27.96
N ARG A 325 -49.56 -7.83 -28.31
CA ARG A 325 -49.15 -6.54 -27.75
C ARG A 325 -49.84 -6.15 -26.43
N SER A 326 -49.07 -5.42 -25.63
CA SER A 326 -49.29 -4.06 -25.06
C SER A 326 -50.54 -3.66 -24.26
N GLY A 327 -50.24 -2.93 -23.17
CA GLY A 327 -50.99 -1.81 -22.57
C GLY A 327 -50.50 -1.57 -21.14
N GLY A 328 -50.03 -0.43 -20.66
CA GLY A 328 -50.06 0.97 -21.13
C GLY A 328 -50.75 1.86 -20.09
N ALA A 329 -50.00 2.73 -19.40
CA ALA A 329 -50.37 4.03 -18.77
C ALA A 329 -49.33 4.35 -17.66
N GLN A 330 -48.41 5.32 -17.80
CA GLN A 330 -48.53 6.80 -17.76
C GLN A 330 -48.84 7.39 -16.37
N ASP A 331 -47.86 8.08 -15.77
CA ASP A 331 -47.81 9.57 -15.63
C ASP A 331 -46.61 9.97 -14.74
N ASN A 332 -45.59 10.67 -15.28
CA ASN A 332 -45.39 12.14 -15.39
C ASN A 332 -44.83 12.80 -14.10
N VAL A 333 -43.52 13.09 -14.01
CA VAL A 333 -42.72 14.24 -14.52
C VAL A 333 -42.51 15.35 -13.47
N HIS A 334 -41.25 15.77 -13.27
CA HIS A 334 -40.67 17.14 -13.35
C HIS A 334 -39.23 17.09 -12.75
N VAL A 335 -38.11 17.12 -13.53
CA VAL A 335 -37.41 18.28 -14.17
C VAL A 335 -36.78 19.21 -13.12
N ARG A 336 -35.51 19.67 -13.08
CA ARG A 336 -34.26 19.74 -13.88
C ARG A 336 -33.13 20.10 -12.86
N LYS A 337 -31.82 19.95 -13.06
CA LYS A 337 -30.98 20.65 -14.07
C LYS A 337 -29.53 20.14 -13.98
N ALA A 338 -28.89 19.99 -15.15
CA ALA A 338 -27.47 19.71 -15.33
C ALA A 338 -26.61 20.99 -15.28
N VAL A 339 -25.35 20.85 -14.87
CA VAL A 339 -24.25 21.76 -15.23
C VAL A 339 -23.13 20.91 -15.80
N ALA A 340 -22.60 21.38 -16.93
CA ALA A 340 -21.58 20.74 -17.74
C ALA A 340 -20.18 20.96 -17.16
N GLU A 341 -19.32 19.94 -17.20
CA GLU A 341 -17.87 20.09 -17.09
C GLU A 341 -17.22 19.68 -18.41
N SER A 342 -16.40 20.58 -18.95
CA SER A 342 -15.61 20.38 -20.16
C SER A 342 -14.33 19.59 -19.89
N PRO A 343 -13.84 18.79 -20.85
CA PRO A 343 -12.57 18.08 -20.74
C PRO A 343 -11.40 18.97 -21.17
N ARG A 344 -10.31 18.99 -20.38
CA ARG A 344 -9.02 19.56 -20.79
C ARG A 344 -7.91 18.52 -20.74
N THR A 345 -7.60 18.01 -21.93
CA THR A 345 -6.27 17.88 -22.54
C THR A 345 -5.06 17.62 -21.65
N THR A 346 -4.54 16.41 -21.84
CA THR A 346 -3.17 15.91 -21.69
C THR A 346 -2.07 16.94 -21.98
N ALA A 347 -1.11 17.06 -21.08
CA ALA A 347 0.14 17.78 -21.29
C ALA A 347 1.35 16.83 -21.16
N THR A 348 2.13 16.80 -22.22
CA THR A 348 3.43 16.16 -22.41
C THR A 348 4.51 16.75 -21.48
N PRO A 349 5.43 15.96 -20.91
CA PRO A 349 6.63 16.48 -20.26
C PRO A 349 7.81 16.60 -21.25
N THR A 350 8.38 17.80 -21.33
CA THR A 350 9.63 18.15 -22.03
C THR A 350 10.82 18.12 -21.04
N PRO A 351 12.04 17.77 -21.46
CA PRO A 351 13.11 17.32 -20.56
C PRO A 351 14.06 18.43 -20.08
N GLY A 352 14.71 18.18 -18.94
CA GLY A 352 15.89 18.91 -18.45
C GLY A 352 16.51 18.19 -17.23
N PRO A 353 17.70 18.60 -16.77
CA PRO A 353 19.00 18.45 -17.42
C PRO A 353 19.87 17.33 -16.79
N THR A 354 20.88 16.92 -17.55
CA THR A 354 21.89 15.88 -17.30
C THR A 354 22.68 16.05 -15.99
N PRO A 355 22.90 14.98 -15.20
CA PRO A 355 23.99 14.92 -14.22
C PRO A 355 25.22 14.19 -14.80
N SER A 356 26.37 14.83 -14.65
CA SER A 356 27.71 14.38 -15.02
C SER A 356 28.24 13.30 -14.05
N ASN A 357 28.81 12.23 -14.63
CA ASN A 357 29.62 11.23 -13.93
C ASN A 357 30.97 11.81 -13.49
N PRO A 358 31.54 11.29 -12.40
CA PRO A 358 32.91 10.78 -12.48
C PRO A 358 33.03 9.33 -12.03
N SER A 359 33.72 8.57 -12.87
CA SER A 359 34.23 7.21 -12.69
C SER A 359 35.13 7.06 -11.47
N THR A 360 35.03 5.94 -10.75
CA THR A 360 36.20 5.26 -10.16
C THR A 360 35.95 3.76 -10.06
N GLU A 361 36.91 3.00 -10.60
CA GLU A 361 36.97 1.55 -10.59
C GLU A 361 37.41 1.00 -9.21
N ALA A 362 36.84 -0.13 -8.78
CA ALA A 362 37.52 -1.05 -7.88
C ALA A 362 37.00 -2.48 -8.06
N ARG A 363 37.95 -3.41 -8.25
CA ARG A 363 37.77 -4.83 -8.54
C ARG A 363 37.42 -5.68 -7.29
N ALA A 364 36.55 -6.66 -7.55
CA ALA A 364 36.55 -8.06 -7.08
C ALA A 364 36.25 -8.40 -5.60
N SER A 365 35.21 -9.21 -5.38
CA SER A 365 35.37 -10.66 -5.13
C SER A 365 34.03 -11.40 -4.98
N ALA A 366 33.96 -12.57 -5.61
CA ALA A 366 32.78 -13.44 -5.68
C ALA A 366 32.56 -14.26 -4.40
N LYS A 367 31.30 -14.40 -3.97
CA LYS A 367 30.78 -15.63 -3.36
C LYS A 367 29.24 -15.69 -3.48
N LYS A 368 28.77 -16.93 -3.69
CA LYS A 368 27.44 -17.37 -4.15
C LYS A 368 26.27 -16.86 -3.28
N ASN A 369 25.28 -16.25 -3.93
CA ASN A 369 23.89 -16.28 -3.46
C ASN A 369 22.93 -16.14 -4.66
N ARG A 370 22.53 -17.27 -5.24
CA ARG A 370 21.96 -17.37 -6.60
C ARG A 370 20.43 -17.18 -6.68
N LYS A 371 19.74 -16.83 -5.59
CA LYS A 371 18.27 -16.70 -5.59
C LYS A 371 17.73 -15.26 -5.67
N LYS A 372 18.55 -14.24 -5.37
CA LYS A 372 18.09 -12.83 -5.39
C LYS A 372 18.54 -12.03 -6.63
N LYS A 373 19.42 -12.60 -7.46
CA LYS A 373 20.05 -11.92 -8.61
C LYS A 373 19.23 -11.85 -9.89
N SER A 374 18.06 -12.51 -9.95
CA SER A 374 17.32 -12.63 -11.22
C SER A 374 16.66 -11.32 -11.66
N MET A 375 16.00 -10.59 -10.74
CA MET A 375 15.26 -9.38 -11.12
C MET A 375 16.14 -8.14 -11.35
N ASP A 376 17.34 -8.11 -10.77
CA ASP A 376 18.27 -6.98 -10.96
C ASP A 376 19.01 -7.06 -12.31
N TYR A 377 19.02 -8.24 -12.95
CA TYR A 377 19.66 -8.43 -14.25
C TYR A 377 18.62 -8.26 -15.36
N LYS A 378 18.65 -7.09 -16.02
CA LYS A 378 17.74 -6.72 -17.11
C LYS A 378 18.51 -6.51 -18.41
N PRO A 379 18.97 -7.58 -19.08
CA PRO A 379 19.76 -7.45 -20.30
C PRO A 379 18.96 -6.90 -21.49
N TYR A 380 17.63 -6.93 -21.38
CA TYR A 380 16.66 -6.40 -22.35
C TYR A 380 16.38 -4.90 -22.18
N GLU A 381 16.87 -4.26 -21.11
CA GLU A 381 16.54 -2.88 -20.76
C GLU A 381 17.02 -1.91 -21.86
N GLY A 382 16.11 -1.08 -22.36
CA GLY A 382 16.34 -0.17 -23.49
C GLY A 382 16.38 -0.84 -24.87
N LEU A 383 16.24 -2.16 -24.96
CA LEU A 383 16.18 -2.90 -26.23
C LEU A 383 14.75 -3.26 -26.62
N PHE A 384 13.93 -3.61 -25.62
CA PHE A 384 12.55 -4.01 -25.83
C PHE A 384 11.65 -3.38 -24.77
N GLU A 385 10.43 -3.04 -25.16
CA GLU A 385 9.35 -2.62 -24.28
C GLU A 385 8.18 -3.62 -24.39
N ALA A 386 7.45 -3.83 -23.28
CA ALA A 386 6.34 -4.77 -23.23
C ALA A 386 5.13 -4.12 -22.56
N THR A 387 4.01 -4.07 -23.29
CA THR A 387 2.73 -3.54 -22.80
C THR A 387 1.68 -4.65 -22.76
N LEU A 388 1.07 -4.86 -21.60
CA LEU A 388 0.04 -5.90 -21.44
C LEU A 388 -1.32 -5.38 -21.93
N LYS A 389 -1.90 -6.06 -22.91
CA LYS A 389 -3.24 -5.76 -23.44
C LYS A 389 -4.25 -6.75 -22.88
N MET A 390 -5.29 -6.22 -22.24
CA MET A 390 -6.38 -6.98 -21.62
C MET A 390 -7.77 -6.64 -22.19
N SER A 391 -7.85 -5.71 -23.16
CA SER A 391 -9.12 -5.26 -23.74
C SER A 391 -9.54 -6.14 -24.92
N ASP A 392 -10.76 -6.69 -24.86
CA ASP A 392 -11.49 -7.37 -25.95
C ASP A 392 -10.68 -8.40 -26.77
N GLY A 393 -10.06 -9.37 -26.09
CA GLY A 393 -9.32 -10.47 -26.70
C GLY A 393 -8.50 -11.26 -25.67
N PRO A 394 -7.71 -12.27 -26.11
CA PRO A 394 -6.80 -13.00 -25.23
C PRO A 394 -5.80 -12.04 -24.57
N THR A 395 -5.48 -12.27 -23.30
CA THR A 395 -4.47 -11.46 -22.59
C THR A 395 -3.08 -11.67 -23.21
N VAL A 396 -2.58 -10.64 -23.90
CA VAL A 396 -1.32 -10.68 -24.67
C VAL A 396 -0.41 -9.50 -24.34
N TRP A 397 0.89 -9.74 -24.41
CA TRP A 397 1.92 -8.71 -24.39
C TRP A 397 2.17 -8.20 -25.80
N GLU A 398 1.99 -6.91 -26.03
CA GLU A 398 2.57 -6.24 -27.19
C GLU A 398 4.03 -5.90 -26.89
N ILE A 399 4.94 -6.45 -27.69
CA ILE A 399 6.37 -6.20 -27.60
C ILE A 399 6.76 -5.20 -28.66
N GLU A 400 7.53 -4.18 -28.27
CA GLU A 400 8.13 -3.19 -29.17
C GLU A 400 9.66 -3.34 -29.17
N ASP A 401 10.27 -3.42 -30.35
CA ASP A 401 11.71 -3.48 -30.55
C ASP A 401 12.30 -2.07 -30.76
N LEU A 402 13.00 -1.59 -29.74
CA LEU A 402 13.59 -0.26 -29.66
C LEU A 402 15.00 -0.19 -30.28
N ARG A 403 15.54 -1.30 -30.78
CA ARG A 403 16.91 -1.36 -31.30
C ARG A 403 17.00 -0.65 -32.66
N PRO A 404 17.84 0.39 -32.82
CA PRO A 404 17.91 1.17 -34.07
C PRO A 404 18.65 0.44 -35.19
N ASN A 405 19.59 -0.46 -34.83
CA ASN A 405 20.50 -1.11 -35.78
C ASN A 405 19.96 -2.42 -36.36
N VAL A 406 18.80 -2.88 -35.90
CA VAL A 406 18.18 -4.13 -36.35
C VAL A 406 17.15 -3.81 -37.44
N THR A 407 17.42 -4.27 -38.67
CA THR A 407 16.58 -4.07 -39.86
C THR A 407 16.07 -5.42 -40.40
N GLY A 408 14.94 -5.39 -41.10
CA GLY A 408 14.38 -6.59 -41.76
C GLY A 408 13.45 -7.47 -40.90
N GLY A 409 13.00 -7.00 -39.73
CA GLY A 409 12.01 -7.68 -38.88
C GLY A 409 10.81 -6.80 -38.51
N GLU A 410 9.78 -7.41 -37.93
CA GLU A 410 8.64 -6.68 -37.36
C GLU A 410 9.11 -5.85 -36.15
N LYS A 411 8.70 -4.58 -36.07
CA LYS A 411 9.02 -3.68 -34.96
C LYS A 411 8.12 -3.87 -33.75
N THR A 412 6.91 -4.39 -33.97
CA THR A 412 5.95 -4.71 -32.92
C THR A 412 5.30 -6.06 -33.20
N TRP A 413 5.11 -6.88 -32.17
CA TRP A 413 4.42 -8.18 -32.26
C TRP A 413 3.78 -8.56 -30.92
N ASN A 414 2.95 -9.62 -30.91
CA ASN A 414 2.27 -10.09 -29.72
C ASN A 414 2.89 -11.38 -29.15
N GLU A 415 3.05 -11.44 -27.83
CA GLU A 415 3.45 -12.61 -27.06
C GLU A 415 2.34 -13.01 -26.09
N LYS A 416 2.15 -14.31 -25.88
CA LYS A 416 1.14 -14.79 -24.91
C LYS A 416 1.58 -14.52 -23.47
N ALA A 417 0.64 -14.10 -22.61
CA ALA A 417 0.87 -14.01 -21.18
C ALA A 417 0.77 -15.41 -20.56
N HIS A 418 1.74 -15.78 -19.72
CA HIS A 418 1.77 -17.08 -19.05
C HIS A 418 1.87 -16.89 -17.55
N CYS A 419 1.16 -17.72 -16.79
CA CYS A 419 1.28 -17.75 -15.35
C CYS A 419 2.68 -18.21 -14.94
N LEU A 420 3.36 -17.42 -14.12
CA LEU A 420 4.73 -17.72 -13.66
C LEU A 420 4.80 -18.97 -12.76
N LEU A 421 3.66 -19.41 -12.22
CA LEU A 421 3.56 -20.48 -11.23
C LEU A 421 3.17 -21.82 -11.87
N CYS A 422 2.12 -21.84 -12.70
CA CYS A 422 1.65 -23.08 -13.35
C CYS A 422 1.97 -23.17 -14.85
N GLY A 423 2.45 -22.08 -15.49
CA GLY A 423 2.79 -22.04 -16.91
C GLY A 423 1.61 -21.93 -17.87
N VAL A 424 0.36 -21.99 -17.38
CA VAL A 424 -0.85 -21.87 -18.19
C VAL A 424 -0.97 -20.46 -18.76
N THR A 425 -1.45 -20.34 -20.00
CA THR A 425 -1.78 -19.04 -20.61
C THR A 425 -2.85 -18.32 -19.79
N ILE A 426 -2.62 -17.05 -19.52
CA ILE A 426 -3.60 -16.17 -18.85
C ILE A 426 -4.50 -15.65 -19.96
N ASP A 427 -5.81 -15.80 -19.82
CA ASP A 427 -6.81 -15.36 -20.79
C ASP A 427 -7.71 -14.28 -20.20
#